data_AF-A0A239GU66-F1
#
_entry.id   AF-A0A239GU66-F1
#
_cell.length_a   1.000
_cell.length_b   1.000
_cell.length_c   1.000
_cell.angle_alpha   90.00
_cell.angle_beta   90.00
_cell.angle_gamma   90.00
#
_symmetry.space_group_name_H-M   'P 1'
#
loop_
_entity.id
_entity.type
_entity.pdbx_description
1 polymer ?
#
loop_
_entity_poly.entity_id
_entity_poly.type
_entity_poly.pdbx_seq_one_letter_code
_entity_poly.pdbx_strand_id
1 'polypeptide(L)'
;MSLIDLGAHLAADDCLWCIGGMSPAGIHDDLGPVLSLCPTQEWCDECQDLSLFPAEFETLDDRVNDMLDDGLAAVWCSACMGVTAVIPVTNDGGIR
;
A
#
# COMPACT_ATOMS: atom_id res chain seq x y z
N MET A 1 -5.76 29.08 17.61
CA MET A 1 -4.61 28.54 16.86
C MET A 1 -4.17 29.59 15.86
N SER A 2 -2.91 30.01 15.85
CA SER A 2 -2.46 31.05 14.91
C SER A 2 -2.18 30.43 13.53
N LEU A 3 -2.24 31.24 12.47
CA LEU A 3 -1.87 30.80 11.11
C LEU A 3 -0.41 30.32 11.02
N ILE A 4 0.45 30.77 11.93
CA ILE A 4 1.86 30.36 12.02
C ILE A 4 1.96 28.94 12.59
N ASP A 5 1.10 28.57 13.54
CA ASP A 5 1.05 27.21 14.10
C ASP A 5 0.49 26.20 13.09
N LEU A 6 -0.47 26.61 12.26
CA LEU A 6 -0.98 25.77 11.16
C LEU A 6 0.11 25.55 10.09
N GLY A 7 0.88 26.59 9.77
CA GLY A 7 2.00 26.49 8.84
C GLY A 7 3.14 25.59 9.34
N ALA A 8 3.42 25.57 10.65
CA ALA A 8 4.43 24.69 11.22
C ALA A 8 3.99 23.22 11.31
N HIS A 9 2.68 22.95 11.48
CA HIS A 9 2.13 21.60 11.37
C HIS A 9 2.17 21.11 9.92
N LEU A 10 1.70 21.93 8.98
CA LEU A 10 1.74 21.60 7.55
C LEU A 10 3.18 21.44 7.02
N ALA A 11 4.14 22.23 7.51
CA ALA A 11 5.55 22.15 7.10
C ALA A 11 6.32 20.92 7.63
N ALA A 12 5.82 20.26 8.68
CA ALA A 12 6.33 18.94 9.08
C ALA A 12 5.70 17.81 8.24
N ASP A 13 4.57 18.09 7.57
CA ASP A 13 3.80 17.20 6.69
C ASP A 13 4.06 17.45 5.18
N ASP A 14 4.96 18.39 4.84
CA ASP A 14 5.20 18.93 3.49
C ASP A 14 6.17 18.07 2.66
N CYS A 15 5.73 16.88 2.24
CA CYS A 15 6.19 16.38 0.95
C CYS A 15 5.22 16.88 -0.11
N LEU A 16 5.63 17.83 -0.95
CA LEU A 16 4.84 18.38 -2.08
C LEU A 16 4.29 17.32 -3.04
N TRP A 17 4.81 16.09 -2.94
CA TRP A 17 4.46 14.94 -3.77
C TRP A 17 3.55 13.93 -3.06
N CYS A 18 3.42 14.01 -1.72
CA CYS A 18 2.67 13.04 -0.95
C CYS A 18 1.26 13.56 -0.64
N ILE A 19 0.26 12.73 -0.91
CA ILE A 19 -1.15 13.02 -0.66
C ILE A 19 -1.57 12.15 0.51
N GLY A 20 -1.82 12.76 1.67
CA GLY A 20 -2.25 12.02 2.86
C GLY A 20 -1.24 10.99 3.37
N GLY A 21 0.07 11.25 3.24
CA GLY A 21 1.13 10.34 3.69
C GLY A 21 1.54 9.26 2.68
N MET A 22 0.97 9.25 1.47
CA MET A 22 1.30 8.31 0.41
C MET A 22 1.81 9.00 -0.86
N SER A 23 2.65 8.32 -1.65
CA SER A 23 3.16 8.79 -2.94
C SER A 23 2.88 7.77 -4.05
N PRO A 24 2.61 8.20 -5.31
CA PRO A 24 2.50 7.28 -6.43
C PRO A 24 3.77 6.44 -6.63
N ALA A 25 3.62 5.12 -6.71
CA ALA A 25 4.72 4.17 -6.88
C ALA A 25 4.70 3.47 -8.25
N GLY A 26 3.82 3.90 -9.16
CA GLY A 26 3.72 3.40 -10.52
C GLY A 26 2.58 2.41 -10.71
N ILE A 27 2.74 1.50 -11.67
CA ILE A 27 1.77 0.45 -12.00
C ILE A 27 2.48 -0.88 -11.79
N HIS A 28 1.96 -1.70 -10.90
CA HIS A 28 2.37 -3.07 -10.66
C HIS A 28 1.63 -3.99 -11.64
N ASP A 29 2.32 -5.00 -12.19
CA ASP A 29 1.75 -5.89 -13.21
C ASP A 29 0.47 -6.59 -12.72
N ASP A 30 0.50 -7.10 -11.49
CA ASP A 30 -0.70 -7.69 -10.87
C ASP A 30 -1.63 -6.65 -10.23
N LEU A 31 -1.11 -5.77 -9.35
CA LEU A 31 -1.92 -4.86 -8.50
C LEU A 31 -2.48 -3.63 -9.24
N GLY A 32 -2.05 -3.36 -10.47
CA GLY A 32 -2.40 -2.13 -11.16
C GLY A 32 -1.72 -0.90 -10.55
N PRO A 33 -2.33 0.30 -10.63
CA PRO A 33 -1.78 1.51 -10.03
C PRO A 33 -1.58 1.35 -8.51
N VAL A 34 -0.37 1.64 -8.04
CA VAL A 34 0.02 1.48 -6.63
C VAL A 34 0.59 2.77 -6.06
N LEU A 35 0.39 2.94 -4.76
CA LEU A 35 1.00 3.95 -3.92
C LEU A 35 2.04 3.27 -3.01
N SER A 36 3.03 4.03 -2.57
CA SER A 36 3.92 3.68 -1.47
C SER A 36 3.75 4.68 -0.34
N LEU A 37 4.24 4.33 0.85
CA LEU A 37 4.37 5.32 1.92
C LEU A 37 5.33 6.42 1.48
N CYS A 38 5.05 7.63 1.98
CA CYS A 38 5.85 8.79 1.64
C CYS A 38 7.29 8.60 2.14
N PRO A 39 8.33 8.71 1.28
CA PRO A 39 9.71 8.43 1.66
C PRO A 39 10.29 9.42 2.68
N THR A 40 9.59 10.53 2.94
CA THR A 40 9.98 11.52 3.96
C THR A 40 9.54 11.12 5.37
N GLN A 41 8.82 10.01 5.52
CA GLN A 41 8.32 9.51 6.79
C GLN A 41 8.69 8.04 6.94
N GLU A 42 9.23 7.66 8.09
CA GLU A 42 9.34 6.24 8.49
C GLU A 42 8.00 5.82 9.07
N TRP A 43 7.34 4.84 8.45
CA TRP A 43 6.01 4.41 8.85
C TRP A 43 5.99 2.98 9.39
N CYS A 44 6.81 2.09 8.82
CA CYS A 44 6.74 0.67 9.16
C CYS A 44 8.10 -0.01 9.17
N ASP A 45 8.65 -0.17 10.38
CA ASP A 45 9.89 -0.92 10.62
C ASP A 45 9.77 -2.41 10.26
N GLU A 46 8.56 -2.98 10.33
CA GLU A 46 8.35 -4.40 10.06
C GLU A 46 8.62 -4.75 8.59
N CYS A 47 8.12 -3.93 7.66
CA CYS A 47 8.32 -4.13 6.23
C CYS A 47 9.41 -3.22 5.63
N GLN A 48 10.07 -2.40 6.46
CA GLN A 48 11.08 -1.41 6.03
C GLN A 48 10.58 -0.53 4.89
N ASP A 49 9.31 -0.11 5.00
CA ASP A 49 8.60 0.73 4.02
C ASP A 49 8.53 0.16 2.59
N LEU A 50 8.76 -1.15 2.41
CA LEU A 50 8.67 -1.83 1.11
C LEU A 50 7.24 -2.10 0.65
N SER A 51 6.26 -1.90 1.52
CA SER A 51 4.85 -2.19 1.24
C SER A 51 4.23 -1.25 0.21
N LEU A 52 3.40 -1.81 -0.68
CA LEU A 52 2.62 -1.12 -1.70
C LEU A 52 1.13 -1.11 -1.34
N PHE A 53 0.44 -0.06 -1.76
CA PHE A 53 -0.97 0.19 -1.48
C PHE A 53 -1.72 0.34 -2.80
N PRO A 54 -2.61 -0.60 -3.16
CA PRO A 54 -3.36 -0.52 -4.41
C PRO A 54 -4.25 0.73 -4.44
N ALA A 55 -4.19 1.53 -5.51
CA ALA A 55 -4.79 2.87 -5.56
C ALA A 55 -6.25 2.87 -6.06
N GLU A 56 -6.66 1.85 -6.81
CA GLU A 56 -7.93 1.85 -7.54
C GLU A 56 -8.83 0.68 -7.12
N PHE A 57 -9.36 0.70 -5.89
CA PHE A 57 -10.33 -0.31 -5.47
C PHE A 57 -11.45 0.28 -4.62
N GLU A 58 -12.68 -0.13 -4.91
CA GLU A 58 -13.87 0.25 -4.12
C GLU A 58 -13.81 -0.36 -2.72
N THR A 59 -13.32 -1.61 -2.60
CA THR A 59 -13.01 -2.26 -1.32
C THR A 59 -11.79 -3.18 -1.41
N LEU A 60 -11.15 -3.44 -0.26
CA LEU A 60 -10.05 -4.40 -0.13
C LEU A 60 -10.50 -5.84 -0.48
N ASP A 61 -11.73 -6.18 -0.10
CA ASP A 61 -12.29 -7.52 -0.27
C ASP A 61 -12.49 -7.87 -1.74
N ASP A 62 -13.01 -6.93 -2.54
CA ASP A 62 -13.18 -7.12 -3.99
C ASP A 62 -11.83 -7.40 -4.66
N ARG A 63 -10.78 -6.68 -4.25
CA ARG A 63 -9.43 -6.92 -4.78
C ARG A 63 -8.85 -8.27 -4.38
N VAL A 64 -9.06 -8.70 -3.13
CA VAL A 64 -8.64 -10.03 -2.69
C VAL A 64 -9.32 -11.12 -3.52
N ASN A 65 -10.61 -10.96 -3.81
CA ASN A 65 -11.36 -11.91 -4.64
C ASN A 65 -10.84 -11.94 -6.09
N ASP A 66 -10.63 -10.78 -6.72
CA ASP A 66 -10.08 -10.70 -8.07
C ASP A 66 -8.70 -11.36 -8.17
N MET A 67 -7.82 -11.11 -7.19
CA MET A 67 -6.51 -11.75 -7.15
C MET A 67 -6.61 -13.26 -7.01
N LEU A 68 -7.52 -13.75 -6.16
CA LEU A 68 -7.75 -15.19 -6.01
C LEU A 68 -8.30 -15.83 -7.28
N ASP A 69 -9.17 -15.14 -8.02
CA ASP A 69 -9.68 -15.58 -9.32
C ASP A 69 -8.56 -15.69 -10.37
N ASP A 70 -7.58 -14.79 -10.31
CA ASP A 70 -6.34 -14.85 -11.12
C ASP A 70 -5.32 -15.88 -10.60
N GLY A 71 -5.63 -16.60 -9.52
CA GLY A 71 -4.73 -17.56 -8.89
C GLY A 71 -3.55 -16.92 -8.18
N LEU A 72 -3.74 -15.71 -7.66
CA LEU A 72 -2.76 -14.91 -6.92
C LEU A 72 -3.24 -14.63 -5.50
N ALA A 73 -2.30 -14.41 -4.59
CA ALA A 73 -2.56 -13.95 -3.23
C ALA A 73 -1.58 -12.83 -2.88
N ALA A 74 -2.09 -11.80 -2.22
CA ALA A 74 -1.27 -10.76 -1.62
C ALA A 74 -0.72 -11.21 -0.26
N VAL A 75 0.57 -10.96 -0.04
CA VAL A 75 1.21 -11.03 1.28
C VAL A 75 1.14 -9.65 1.90
N TRP A 76 0.55 -9.56 3.08
CA TRP A 76 0.31 -8.30 3.78
C TRP A 76 1.30 -8.13 4.92
N CYS A 77 1.76 -6.90 5.14
CA CYS A 77 2.42 -6.54 6.39
C CYS A 77 1.36 -6.35 7.48
N SER A 78 1.53 -7.00 8.64
CA SER A 78 0.58 -6.88 9.75
C SER A 78 0.58 -5.51 10.43
N ALA A 79 1.71 -4.78 10.41
CA ALA A 79 1.81 -3.47 11.02
C ALA A 79 1.15 -2.35 10.19
N CYS A 80 1.41 -2.31 8.88
CA CYS A 80 0.92 -1.22 8.01
C CYS A 80 -0.21 -1.63 7.06
N MET A 81 -0.59 -2.91 7.01
CA MET A 81 -1.61 -3.47 6.09
C MET A 81 -1.32 -3.25 4.60
N GLY A 82 -0.09 -2.89 4.23
CA GLY A 82 0.32 -2.80 2.83
C GLY A 82 0.77 -4.15 2.27
N VAL A 83 0.71 -4.30 0.95
CA VAL A 83 1.12 -5.50 0.22
C VAL A 83 2.63 -5.51 0.08
N THR A 84 3.30 -6.56 0.57
CA THR A 84 4.76 -6.72 0.48
C THR A 84 5.18 -7.67 -0.64
N ALA A 85 4.29 -8.54 -1.08
CA ALA A 85 4.49 -9.42 -2.22
C ALA A 85 3.15 -9.88 -2.82
N VAL A 86 3.18 -10.27 -4.08
CA VAL A 86 2.12 -11.04 -4.73
C VAL A 86 2.69 -12.41 -5.07
N ILE A 87 2.00 -13.47 -4.67
CA ILE A 87 2.44 -14.85 -4.88
C ILE A 87 1.36 -15.66 -5.59
N PRO A 88 1.74 -16.62 -6.46
CA PRO A 88 0.78 -17.54 -7.03
C PRO A 88 0.20 -18.45 -5.94
N VAL A 89 -1.12 -18.61 -5.95
CA VAL A 89 -1.81 -19.64 -5.21
C VAL A 89 -1.63 -20.93 -5.99
N THR A 90 -0.72 -21.80 -5.52
CA THR A 90 -0.65 -23.14 -6.10
C THR A 90 -1.94 -23.86 -5.71
N ASN A 91 -2.81 -24.07 -6.69
CA ASN A 91 -3.96 -24.97 -6.58
C ASN A 91 -3.45 -26.43 -6.56
N ASP A 92 -2.54 -26.76 -5.65
CA ASP A 92 -2.02 -28.11 -5.47
C ASP A 92 -3.03 -29.03 -4.77
N GLY A 93 -4.22 -28.50 -4.43
CA GLY A 93 -5.32 -29.30 -3.97
C GLY A 93 -4.95 -30.10 -2.73
N GLY A 94 -4.94 -29.45 -1.57
CA GLY A 94 -5.18 -30.12 -0.29
C GLY A 94 -6.56 -30.80 -0.20
N ILE A 95 -7.18 -31.17 -1.33
CA ILE A 95 -7.88 -32.44 -1.55
C ILE A 95 -7.41 -32.97 -2.91
N ARG A 96 -6.43 -33.87 -2.88
CA ARG A 96 -6.16 -34.90 -3.89
C ARG A 96 -5.95 -36.22 -3.18
#